data_AF-A0A3N9VRV2-F1
#
_entry.id   AF-A0A3N9VRV2-F1
#
_cell.length_a   1.000
_cell.length_b   1.000
_cell.length_c   1.000
_cell.angle_alpha   90.00
_cell.angle_beta   90.00
_cell.angle_gamma   90.00
#
_symmetry.space_group_name_H-M   'P 1'
#
loop_
_entity.id
_entity.type
_entity.pdbx_description
1 polymer ?
#
loop_
_entity_poly.entity_id
_entity_poly.type
_entity_poly.pdbx_seq_one_letter_code
_entity_poly.pdbx_strand_id
1 'polypeptide(L)'
;MKRVFPVWFGMFLLLASACAAEPGKMSLETARPRVTPESLPMEADTRYAEYLHAAAGNRSAATEKTAAYLRTLPGVKGVTVRGSDSLLVIMEDGNELFLMLGRERL
;
A
#
# COMPACT_ATOMS: atom_id res chain seq x y z
N MET A 1 33.64 -40.52 -33.79
CA MET A 1 34.37 -39.69 -32.80
C MET A 1 33.38 -39.07 -31.82
N LYS A 2 33.34 -39.52 -30.56
CA LYS A 2 33.32 -38.67 -29.34
C LYS A 2 33.28 -39.59 -28.12
N ARG A 3 34.35 -39.50 -27.32
CA ARG A 3 34.65 -40.33 -26.15
C ARG A 3 33.88 -39.82 -24.94
N VAL A 4 33.35 -40.76 -24.16
CA VAL A 4 32.89 -40.59 -22.78
C VAL A 4 34.08 -40.31 -21.86
N PHE A 5 33.94 -39.32 -20.97
CA PHE A 5 34.73 -39.17 -19.75
C PHE A 5 33.88 -38.48 -18.68
N PRO A 6 33.57 -39.16 -17.55
CA PRO A 6 33.25 -38.51 -16.29
C PRO A 6 34.56 -38.42 -15.48
N VAL A 7 35.00 -37.21 -15.11
CA VAL A 7 36.14 -37.03 -14.20
C VAL A 7 35.69 -36.22 -12.99
N TRP A 8 36.00 -36.85 -11.87
CA TRP A 8 35.71 -36.57 -10.47
C TRP A 8 36.84 -35.69 -9.88
N PHE A 9 36.68 -35.26 -8.63
CA PHE A 9 37.53 -34.35 -7.83
C PHE A 9 37.38 -32.86 -8.18
N GLY A 10 36.97 -31.95 -7.29
CA GLY A 10 36.94 -31.97 -5.83
C GLY A 10 37.70 -30.74 -5.35
N MET A 11 37.05 -29.82 -4.65
CA MET A 11 37.72 -29.02 -3.63
C MET A 11 36.70 -28.45 -2.66
N PHE A 12 36.65 -29.06 -1.48
CA PHE A 12 36.16 -28.44 -0.27
C PHE A 12 37.03 -27.20 -0.01
N LEU A 13 36.44 -26.02 -0.03
CA LEU A 13 37.02 -24.83 0.60
C LEU A 13 36.02 -24.34 1.65
N LEU A 14 36.24 -24.83 2.86
CA LEU A 14 35.76 -24.24 4.10
C LEU A 14 36.32 -22.81 4.17
N LEU A 15 35.49 -21.83 3.86
CA LEU A 15 35.68 -20.45 4.30
C LEU A 15 34.69 -20.19 5.44
N ALA A 16 35.17 -20.45 6.64
CA ALA A 16 34.63 -19.86 7.85
C ALA A 16 34.80 -18.33 7.74
N SER A 17 33.75 -17.62 7.34
CA SER A 17 33.61 -16.21 7.67
C SER A 17 32.62 -16.11 8.81
N ALA A 18 33.18 -16.03 10.01
CA ALA A 18 32.54 -15.34 11.11
C ALA A 18 32.27 -13.86 10.70
N CYS A 19 31.38 -13.23 11.46
CA CYS A 19 30.96 -11.82 11.37
C CYS A 19 30.02 -11.52 10.18
N ALA A 20 28.80 -11.06 10.37
CA ALA A 20 28.14 -10.56 11.57
C ALA A 20 26.67 -10.92 11.48
N ALA A 21 26.09 -11.33 12.61
CA ALA A 21 24.69 -11.05 12.85
C ALA A 21 24.54 -9.54 12.69
N GLU A 22 24.06 -9.08 11.53
CA GLU A 22 23.48 -7.75 11.47
C GLU A 22 22.41 -7.74 12.57
N PRO A 23 22.51 -6.87 13.58
CA PRO A 23 21.43 -6.73 14.53
C PRO A 23 20.24 -6.37 13.67
N GLY A 24 19.21 -7.23 13.72
CA GLY A 24 17.99 -7.04 12.99
C GLY A 24 17.62 -5.58 13.11
N LYS A 25 17.75 -4.85 12.00
CA LYS A 25 17.01 -3.62 11.82
C LYS A 25 15.58 -4.10 11.81
N MET A 26 15.01 -4.19 13.01
CA MET A 26 13.59 -4.04 13.25
C MET A 26 13.27 -2.75 12.53
N SER A 27 12.91 -2.89 11.25
CA SER A 27 12.27 -1.86 10.51
C SER A 27 11.01 -1.62 11.33
N LEU A 28 11.06 -0.60 12.19
CA LEU A 28 9.86 0.10 12.62
C LEU A 28 9.28 0.74 11.36
N GLU A 29 8.82 -0.09 10.41
CA GLU A 29 7.61 0.23 9.68
C GLU A 29 6.60 0.43 10.79
N THR A 30 6.39 1.70 11.14
CA THR A 30 5.29 2.11 11.99
C THR A 30 4.06 1.66 11.21
N ALA A 31 3.59 0.44 11.49
CA ALA A 31 2.47 -0.15 10.81
C ALA A 31 1.34 0.86 10.93
N ARG A 32 0.86 1.38 9.80
CA ARG A 32 -0.24 2.35 9.82
C ARG A 32 -1.39 1.72 10.60
N PRO A 33 -2.03 2.47 11.52
CA PRO A 33 -3.17 1.93 12.23
C PRO A 33 -4.19 1.44 11.20
N ARG A 34 -4.67 0.20 11.39
CA ARG A 34 -5.69 -0.39 10.53
C ARG A 34 -6.94 0.49 10.61
N VAL A 35 -7.45 0.90 9.45
CA VAL A 35 -8.66 1.72 9.37
C VAL A 35 -9.89 0.84 9.52
N THR A 36 -10.92 1.37 10.18
CA THR A 36 -12.22 0.73 10.32
C THR A 36 -13.26 1.44 9.44
N PRO A 37 -14.42 0.81 9.18
CA PRO A 37 -15.48 1.45 8.41
C PRO A 37 -15.94 2.80 8.96
N GLU A 38 -15.86 3.00 10.27
CA GLU A 38 -16.28 4.21 10.97
C GLU A 38 -15.24 5.34 10.84
N SER A 39 -13.95 5.00 10.86
CA SER A 39 -12.88 6.00 10.77
C SER A 39 -12.53 6.40 9.34
N LEU A 40 -12.79 5.51 8.37
CA LEU A 40 -12.38 5.68 6.97
C LEU A 40 -12.95 6.95 6.30
N PRO A 41 -14.24 7.32 6.47
CA PRO A 41 -14.78 8.52 5.82
C PRO A 41 -14.04 9.79 6.22
N MET A 42 -13.70 9.94 7.51
CA MET A 42 -12.99 11.10 8.04
C MET A 42 -11.56 11.20 7.50
N GLU A 43 -10.83 10.08 7.44
CA GLU A 43 -9.49 10.05 6.83
C GLU A 43 -9.57 10.37 5.32
N ALA A 44 -10.54 9.79 4.61
CA ALA A 44 -10.74 10.03 3.18
C ALA A 44 -11.04 11.50 2.87
N ASP A 45 -11.90 12.15 3.66
CA ASP A 45 -12.23 13.57 3.50
C ASP A 45 -11.03 14.48 3.82
N THR A 46 -10.27 14.16 4.86
CA THR A 46 -9.06 14.91 5.23
C THR A 46 -8.06 14.90 4.07
N ARG A 47 -7.77 13.71 3.52
CA ARG A 47 -6.85 13.56 2.38
C ARG A 47 -7.39 14.18 1.11
N TYR A 48 -8.68 14.05 0.86
CA TYR A 48 -9.32 14.70 -0.28
C TYR A 48 -9.15 16.22 -0.22
N ALA A 49 -9.34 16.86 0.94
CA ALA A 49 -9.15 18.30 1.08
C ALA A 49 -7.71 18.74 0.79
N GLU A 50 -6.72 18.00 1.29
CA GLU A 50 -5.29 18.23 0.99
C GLU A 50 -5.01 18.11 -0.50
N TYR A 51 -5.50 17.04 -1.14
CA TYR A 51 -5.26 16.78 -2.55
C TYR A 51 -6.03 17.73 -3.46
N LEU A 52 -7.22 18.17 -3.07
CA LEU A 52 -8.00 19.17 -3.79
C LEU A 52 -7.29 20.52 -3.80
N HIS A 53 -6.70 20.92 -2.68
CA HIS A 53 -5.88 22.12 -2.63
C HIS A 53 -4.63 21.99 -3.51
N ALA A 54 -3.90 20.88 -3.39
CA ALA A 54 -2.70 20.62 -4.20
C ALA A 54 -3.00 20.51 -5.71
N ALA A 55 -4.21 20.10 -6.08
CA ALA A 55 -4.66 19.98 -7.47
C ALA A 55 -5.38 21.25 -7.98
N ALA A 56 -5.23 22.40 -7.30
CA ALA A 56 -5.84 23.68 -7.67
C ALA A 56 -7.36 23.59 -7.89
N GLY A 57 -8.06 22.79 -7.07
CA GLY A 57 -9.51 22.60 -7.15
C GLY A 57 -9.97 21.55 -8.16
N ASN A 58 -9.05 20.83 -8.83
CA ASN A 58 -9.42 19.72 -9.71
C ASN A 58 -9.93 18.52 -8.88
N ARG A 59 -11.25 18.40 -8.79
CA ARG A 59 -11.95 17.38 -8.01
C ARG A 59 -11.61 15.95 -8.47
N SER A 60 -11.62 15.69 -9.78
CA SER A 60 -11.32 14.35 -10.30
C SER A 60 -9.90 13.92 -9.96
N ALA A 61 -8.92 14.82 -10.12
CA ALA A 61 -7.53 14.53 -9.76
C ALA A 61 -7.36 14.28 -8.25
N ALA A 62 -8.06 15.05 -7.41
CA ALA A 62 -8.05 14.86 -5.97
C ALA A 62 -8.68 13.51 -5.57
N THR A 63 -9.82 13.15 -6.16
CA THR A 63 -10.52 11.88 -5.90
C THR A 63 -9.71 10.67 -6.31
N GLU A 64 -9.07 10.69 -7.48
CA GLU A 64 -8.16 9.63 -7.93
C GLU A 64 -6.99 9.46 -6.96
N LYS A 65 -6.41 10.58 -6.49
CA LYS A 65 -5.31 10.55 -5.53
C LYS A 65 -5.76 10.05 -4.15
N THR A 66 -6.95 10.43 -3.70
CA THR A 66 -7.57 9.88 -2.48
C THR A 66 -7.79 8.38 -2.64
N ALA A 67 -8.33 7.91 -3.76
CA ALA A 67 -8.51 6.49 -4.01
C ALA A 67 -7.18 5.73 -3.99
N ALA A 68 -6.14 6.26 -4.62
CA ALA A 68 -4.80 5.68 -4.59
C ALA A 68 -4.24 5.58 -3.16
N TYR A 69 -4.44 6.62 -2.35
CA TYR A 69 -4.05 6.61 -0.93
C TYR A 69 -4.81 5.55 -0.13
N LEU A 70 -6.15 5.50 -0.24
CA LEU A 70 -6.98 4.55 0.51
C LEU A 70 -6.62 3.09 0.20
N ARG A 71 -6.23 2.77 -1.05
CA ARG A 71 -5.73 1.44 -1.43
C ARG A 71 -4.46 1.02 -0.68
N THR A 72 -3.71 1.97 -0.09
CA THR A 72 -2.51 1.67 0.71
C THR A 72 -2.81 1.43 2.19
N LEU A 73 -4.07 1.60 2.61
CA LEU A 73 -4.42 1.50 4.02
C LEU A 73 -4.69 0.05 4.44
N PRO A 74 -4.11 -0.41 5.56
CA PRO A 74 -4.49 -1.70 6.14
C PRO A 74 -5.97 -1.69 6.51
N GLY A 75 -6.71 -2.73 6.15
CA GLY A 75 -8.18 -2.78 6.33
C GLY A 75 -8.97 -2.46 5.05
N VAL A 76 -8.33 -1.94 4.00
CA VAL A 76 -8.96 -1.71 2.69
C VAL A 76 -8.59 -2.82 1.71
N LYS A 77 -9.61 -3.50 1.18
CA LYS A 77 -9.46 -4.54 0.15
C LYS A 77 -9.47 -3.97 -1.27
N GLY A 78 -10.28 -2.93 -1.52
CA GLY A 78 -10.42 -2.35 -2.85
C GLY A 78 -11.07 -0.97 -2.83
N VAL A 79 -10.74 -0.16 -3.83
CA VAL A 79 -11.33 1.18 -4.01
C VAL A 79 -11.63 1.42 -5.49
N THR A 80 -12.85 1.84 -5.79
CA THR A 80 -13.33 2.18 -7.13
C THR A 80 -13.79 3.63 -7.15
N VAL A 81 -13.30 4.41 -8.11
CA VAL A 81 -13.77 5.78 -8.35
C VAL A 81 -15.11 5.73 -9.08
N ARG A 82 -16.11 6.45 -8.57
CA ARG A 82 -17.48 6.50 -9.13
C ARG A 82 -17.84 7.86 -9.70
N GLY A 83 -17.07 8.90 -9.40
CA GLY A 83 -17.29 10.25 -9.89
C GLY A 83 -16.13 11.18 -9.51
N SER A 84 -16.33 12.49 -9.70
CA SER A 84 -15.31 13.50 -9.40
C SER A 84 -15.10 13.73 -7.91
N ASP A 85 -15.98 13.23 -7.05
CA ASP A 85 -15.97 13.34 -5.59
C ASP A 85 -16.58 12.10 -4.90
N SER A 86 -16.65 10.95 -5.58
CA SER A 86 -17.29 9.76 -5.03
C SER A 86 -16.47 8.48 -5.22
N LEU A 87 -16.41 7.68 -4.16
CA LEU A 87 -15.66 6.44 -4.08
C LEU A 87 -16.56 5.31 -3.56
N LEU A 88 -16.39 4.11 -4.11
CA LEU A 88 -16.82 2.86 -3.49
C LEU A 88 -15.59 2.19 -2.89
N VAL A 89 -15.61 1.93 -1.58
CA VAL A 89 -14.54 1.24 -0.86
C VAL A 89 -15.04 -0.10 -0.36
N ILE A 90 -14.26 -1.15 -0.60
CA ILE A 90 -14.48 -2.49 -0.09
C ILE A 90 -13.44 -2.72 1.01
N MET A 91 -13.91 -2.98 2.22
CA MET A 91 -13.08 -3.26 3.39
C MET A 91 -12.68 -4.74 3.43
N GLU A 92 -11.62 -5.07 4.17
CA GLU A 92 -11.17 -6.45 4.35
C GLU A 92 -12.18 -7.35 5.08
N ASP A 93 -13.00 -6.75 5.94
CA ASP A 93 -14.08 -7.43 6.69
C ASP A 93 -15.33 -7.69 5.83
N GLY A 94 -15.35 -7.25 4.57
CA GLY A 94 -16.46 -7.40 3.63
C GLY A 94 -17.44 -6.23 3.62
N ASN A 95 -17.26 -5.20 4.45
CA ASN A 95 -18.09 -4.01 4.41
C ASN A 95 -17.84 -3.19 3.14
N GLU A 96 -18.92 -2.71 2.52
CA GLU A 96 -18.87 -1.81 1.37
C GLU A 96 -19.33 -0.41 1.78
N LEU A 97 -18.51 0.59 1.46
CA LEU A 97 -18.75 1.98 1.85
C LEU A 97 -18.82 2.84 0.58
N PHE A 98 -19.93 3.53 0.40
CA PHE A 98 -20.04 4.59 -0.60
C PHE A 98 -19.70 5.94 0.05
N LEU A 99 -18.56 6.49 -0.31
CA LEU A 99 -18.05 7.75 0.22
C LEU A 99 -18.34 8.88 -0.77
N MET A 100 -18.95 9.96 -0.27
CA MET A 100 -19.03 11.24 -0.98
C MET A 100 -18.07 12.22 -0.30
N LEU A 101 -17.04 12.63 -1.04
CA LEU A 101 -15.93 13.42 -0.54
C LEU A 101 -16.25 14.91 -0.55
N GLY A 102 -15.73 15.63 0.43
CA GLY A 102 -15.87 17.09 0.53
C GLY A 102 -17.27 17.55 0.94
N ARG A 103 -18.02 16.70 1.65
CA ARG A 103 -19.42 16.93 2.03
C ARG A 103 -19.65 18.16 2.91
N GLU A 104 -18.65 18.56 3.71
CA GLU A 104 -18.72 19.75 4.58
C GLU A 104 -18.45 21.08 3.86
N ARG A 105 -18.23 21.07 2.53
CA ARG A 105 -17.92 22.29 1.76
C ARG A 105 -19.13 22.87 0.99
N LEU A 106 -20.35 22.48 1.34
CA LEU A 106 -21.61 23.03 0.80
C LEU A 106 -22.31 23.94 1.80
#